data_AF-A0A8G0P6P0-F1
#
_entry.id   AF-A0A8G0P6P0-F1
#
_cell.length_a   1.000
_cell.length_b   1.000
_cell.length_c   1.000
_cell.angle_alpha   90.00
_cell.angle_beta   90.00
_cell.angle_gamma   90.00
#
_symmetry.space_group_name_H-M   'P 1'
#
loop_
_entity.id
_entity.type
_entity.pdbx_description
1 polymer ?
#
loop_
_entity_poly.entity_id
_entity_poly.type
_entity_poly.pdbx_seq_one_letter_code
_entity_poly.pdbx_strand_id
1 'polypeptide(L)'
;MFKKRVLRIFYPFLFWSILYISIDLFHKINKGEYLTFLQIFKFILIKLKTGASFHFWYIYMIIGLYLFFPIIQKWLKKSDDDQIKYFLIIWFFSLFTKLPIIDKLIPPIEISYFSGYIGYPILGYYLTKVNFNFKKKKVIYLFLILIGILITILATFFMTQYKGKFYDGFYNYLTPNVVITSIGLFLLFKDFIKINSNIILTLSNYSYGIYLAHIFVMAMLEKLGISYTFINPIIGIPVTSILCLTISTLIVWGINSFPFGKYIAG
;
A
#
# COMPACT_ATOMS: atom_id res chain seq x y z
N MET A 1 -11.32 1.55 22.37
CA MET A 1 -11.38 1.05 20.97
C MET A 1 -10.06 1.21 20.22
N PHE A 2 -9.38 2.36 20.31
CA PHE A 2 -8.07 2.59 19.66
C PHE A 2 -6.93 1.69 20.17
N LYS A 3 -6.76 1.55 21.50
CA LYS A 3 -5.66 0.76 22.11
C LYS A 3 -5.60 -0.69 21.59
N LYS A 4 -6.74 -1.39 21.50
CA LYS A 4 -6.80 -2.78 20.99
C LYS A 4 -6.44 -2.89 19.50
N ARG A 5 -6.81 -1.90 18.68
CA ARG A 5 -6.50 -1.88 17.24
C ARG A 5 -5.03 -1.57 16.98
N VAL A 6 -4.46 -0.62 17.72
CA VAL A 6 -3.03 -0.26 17.62
C VAL A 6 -2.14 -1.43 18.05
N LEU A 7 -2.47 -2.10 19.15
CA LEU A 7 -1.69 -3.25 19.62
C LEU A 7 -1.70 -4.43 18.64
N ARG A 8 -2.81 -4.65 17.92
CA ARG A 8 -2.90 -5.68 16.88
C ARG A 8 -1.97 -5.41 15.69
N ILE A 9 -1.67 -4.15 15.40
CA ILE A 9 -0.70 -3.77 14.35
C ILE A 9 0.72 -3.83 14.92
N PHE A 10 0.91 -3.32 16.14
CA PHE A 10 2.23 -3.12 16.72
C PHE A 10 2.99 -4.41 16.99
N TYR A 11 2.36 -5.44 17.59
CA TYR A 11 3.07 -6.67 17.95
C TYR A 11 3.56 -7.48 16.73
N PRO A 12 2.73 -7.75 15.70
CA PRO A 12 3.20 -8.38 14.48
C PRO A 12 4.28 -7.55 13.81
N PHE A 13 4.08 -6.23 13.68
CA PHE A 13 5.07 -5.35 13.09
C PHE A 13 6.44 -5.45 13.76
N LEU A 14 6.48 -5.47 15.09
CA LEU A 14 7.72 -5.56 15.85
C LEU A 14 8.39 -6.93 15.66
N PHE A 15 7.62 -8.02 15.73
CA PHE A 15 8.14 -9.37 15.46
C PHE A 15 8.76 -9.47 14.06
N TRP A 16 8.01 -9.08 13.04
CA TRP A 16 8.48 -9.16 11.66
C TRP A 16 9.68 -8.22 11.44
N SER A 17 9.69 -7.03 12.05
CA SER A 17 10.85 -6.13 12.00
C SER A 17 12.11 -6.78 12.55
N ILE A 18 12.02 -7.45 13.70
CA ILE A 18 13.15 -8.19 14.28
C ILE A 18 13.61 -9.30 13.33
N LEU A 19 12.67 -10.04 12.73
CA LEU A 19 12.98 -11.10 11.78
C LEU A 19 13.76 -10.56 10.56
N TYR A 20 13.26 -9.51 9.90
CA TYR A 20 13.95 -8.91 8.74
C TYR A 20 15.33 -8.33 9.10
N ILE A 21 15.43 -7.65 10.25
CA ILE A 21 16.71 -7.11 10.73
C ILE A 21 17.71 -8.24 11.00
N SER A 22 17.26 -9.34 11.58
CA SER A 22 18.11 -10.51 11.88
C SER A 22 18.61 -11.17 10.60
N ILE A 23 17.76 -11.31 9.58
CA ILE A 23 18.15 -11.84 8.27
C ILE A 23 19.20 -10.93 7.60
N ASP A 24 19.00 -9.61 7.61
CA ASP A 24 19.95 -8.67 7.03
C ASP A 24 21.30 -8.70 7.75
N LEU A 25 21.30 -8.78 9.09
CA LEU A 25 22.52 -8.94 9.89
C LEU A 25 23.25 -10.24 9.56
N PHE A 26 22.52 -11.36 9.48
CA PHE A 26 23.08 -12.65 9.11
C PHE A 26 23.72 -12.62 7.72
N HIS A 27 23.07 -11.95 6.76
CA HIS A 27 23.61 -11.79 5.40
C HIS A 27 24.89 -10.95 5.37
N LYS A 28 24.97 -9.89 6.19
CA LYS A 28 26.19 -9.06 6.34
C LYS A 28 27.35 -9.86 6.94
N ILE A 29 27.08 -10.62 8.00
CA ILE A 29 28.09 -11.45 8.67
C ILE A 29 28.61 -12.54 7.71
N ASN A 30 27.73 -13.21 6.96
CA ASN A 30 28.14 -14.22 5.98
C ASN A 30 28.96 -13.66 4.81
N LYS A 31 28.82 -12.37 4.51
CA LYS A 31 29.68 -11.66 3.53
C LYS A 31 31.04 -11.27 4.10
N GLY A 32 31.33 -11.62 5.35
CA GLY A 32 32.58 -11.27 6.03
C GLY A 32 32.62 -9.84 6.59
N GLU A 33 31.47 -9.16 6.72
CA GLU A 33 31.44 -7.86 7.41
C GLU A 33 31.62 -8.09 8.92
N TYR A 34 32.76 -7.67 9.47
CA TYR A 34 32.96 -7.60 10.92
C TYR A 34 32.27 -6.37 11.48
N LEU A 35 31.16 -6.57 12.21
CA LEU A 35 30.38 -5.49 12.81
C LEU A 35 30.65 -5.41 14.31
N THR A 36 31.02 -4.23 14.78
CA THR A 36 31.12 -3.92 16.22
C THR A 36 29.72 -3.82 16.83
N PHE A 37 29.62 -3.98 18.16
CA PHE A 37 28.35 -3.83 18.90
C PHE A 37 27.65 -2.49 18.59
N LEU A 38 28.41 -1.39 18.54
CA LEU A 38 27.87 -0.07 18.25
C LEU A 38 27.30 0.03 16.82
N GLN A 39 27.94 -0.61 15.85
CA GLN A 39 27.45 -0.64 14.46
C GLN A 39 26.17 -1.48 14.34
N ILE A 40 26.09 -2.62 15.04
CA ILE A 40 24.88 -3.44 15.10
C ILE A 40 23.73 -2.64 15.73
N PHE A 41 23.98 -2.00 16.88
CA PHE A 41 22.97 -1.17 17.55
C PHE A 41 22.48 -0.02 16.67
N LYS A 42 23.41 0.70 16.02
CA LYS A 42 23.06 1.77 15.06
C LYS A 42 22.26 1.23 13.87
N PHE A 43 22.63 0.07 13.35
CA PHE A 43 21.91 -0.59 12.24
C PHE A 43 20.46 -0.92 12.63
N ILE A 44 20.25 -1.52 13.81
CA ILE A 44 18.92 -1.83 14.35
C ILE A 44 18.09 -0.55 14.47
N LEU A 45 18.64 0.51 15.07
CA LEU A 45 17.92 1.79 15.22
C LEU A 45 17.54 2.41 13.87
N ILE A 46 18.45 2.39 12.89
CA ILE A 46 18.15 2.91 11.54
C ILE A 46 17.01 2.10 10.93
N LYS A 47 17.08 0.77 10.96
CA LYS A 47 16.05 -0.12 10.41
C LYS A 47 14.69 0.05 11.10
N LEU A 48 14.66 0.23 12.42
CA LEU A 48 13.42 0.54 13.15
C LEU A 48 12.88 1.94 12.85
N LYS A 49 13.72 2.89 12.42
CA LYS A 49 13.28 4.24 12.02
C LYS A 49 12.78 4.28 10.58
N THR A 50 13.47 3.64 9.65
CA THR A 50 13.18 3.71 8.21
C THR A 50 12.30 2.58 7.70
N GLY A 51 12.04 1.56 8.52
CA GLY A 51 11.42 0.31 8.12
C GLY A 51 12.45 -0.81 7.94
N ALA A 52 12.19 -1.96 8.57
CA ALA A 52 13.07 -3.12 8.49
C ALA A 52 13.22 -3.62 7.05
N SER A 53 12.13 -3.55 6.28
CA SER A 53 12.10 -3.74 4.83
C SER A 53 11.42 -2.55 4.14
N PHE A 54 11.74 -2.35 2.86
CA PHE A 54 11.23 -1.23 2.05
C PHE A 54 9.71 -1.11 2.14
N HIS A 55 8.97 -2.22 2.05
CA HIS A 55 7.52 -2.22 2.01
C HIS A 55 6.85 -1.75 3.31
N PHE A 56 7.54 -1.81 4.46
CA PHE A 56 6.98 -1.45 5.79
C PHE A 56 6.61 0.03 5.93
N TRP A 57 7.03 0.90 5.01
CA TRP A 57 6.65 2.31 4.96
C TRP A 57 5.12 2.51 5.12
N TYR A 58 4.32 1.59 4.57
CA TYR A 58 2.86 1.65 4.62
C TYR A 58 2.29 1.54 6.05
N ILE A 59 2.96 0.81 6.95
CA ILE A 59 2.54 0.69 8.36
C ILE A 59 2.70 2.04 9.07
N TYR A 60 3.84 2.70 8.88
CA TYR A 60 4.07 4.04 9.43
C TYR A 60 3.05 5.04 8.90
N MET A 61 2.73 4.96 7.60
CA MET A 61 1.70 5.76 6.97
C MET A 61 0.31 5.53 7.62
N ILE A 62 -0.11 4.27 7.81
CA ILE A 62 -1.39 3.94 8.47
C ILE A 62 -1.42 4.45 9.91
N ILE A 63 -0.33 4.28 10.67
CA ILE A 63 -0.25 4.80 12.05
C ILE A 63 -0.51 6.31 12.04
N GLY A 64 0.12 7.04 11.12
CA GLY A 64 -0.16 8.46 10.90
C GLY A 64 -1.65 8.73 10.64
N LEU A 65 -2.27 8.03 9.69
CA LEU A 65 -3.70 8.18 9.42
C LEU A 65 -4.58 7.92 10.65
N TYR A 66 -4.28 6.87 11.42
CA TYR A 66 -5.05 6.51 12.61
C TYR A 66 -4.97 7.56 13.72
N LEU A 67 -3.87 8.30 13.81
CA LEU A 67 -3.77 9.45 14.72
C LEU A 67 -4.71 10.58 14.31
N PHE A 68 -4.91 10.80 13.00
CA PHE A 68 -5.83 11.82 12.50
C PHE A 68 -7.31 11.38 12.53
N PHE A 69 -7.60 10.08 12.48
CA PHE A 69 -8.97 9.57 12.40
C PHE A 69 -9.94 10.11 13.47
N PRO A 70 -9.60 10.24 14.76
CA PRO A 70 -10.49 10.85 15.74
C PRO A 70 -10.93 12.29 15.39
N ILE A 71 -10.05 13.05 14.73
CA ILE A 71 -10.30 14.44 14.33
C ILE A 71 -11.16 14.43 13.06
N ILE A 72 -10.71 13.72 12.02
CA ILE A 72 -11.41 13.66 10.72
C ILE A 72 -12.82 13.08 10.89
N GLN A 73 -13.00 12.03 11.68
CA GLN A 73 -14.31 11.41 11.87
C GLN A 73 -15.33 12.36 12.52
N LYS A 74 -14.89 13.23 13.43
CA LYS A 74 -15.77 14.24 14.03
C LYS A 74 -16.17 15.30 13.00
N TRP A 75 -15.22 15.74 12.19
CA TRP A 75 -15.46 16.69 11.09
C TRP A 75 -16.42 16.10 10.04
N LEU A 76 -16.12 14.92 9.50
CA LEU A 76 -16.94 14.24 8.47
C LEU A 76 -18.40 14.00 8.88
N LYS A 77 -18.66 13.78 10.18
CA LYS A 77 -20.02 13.59 10.69
C LYS A 77 -20.83 14.88 10.81
N LYS A 78 -20.16 16.02 10.95
CA LYS A 78 -20.78 17.33 11.13
C LYS A 78 -20.79 18.18 9.86
N SER A 79 -19.90 17.88 8.93
CA SER A 79 -19.77 18.60 7.67
C SER A 79 -20.83 18.20 6.66
N ASP A 80 -21.32 19.20 5.95
CA ASP A 80 -22.17 19.01 4.77
C ASP A 80 -21.36 18.44 3.60
N ASP A 81 -22.05 17.80 2.66
CA ASP A 81 -21.40 17.14 1.52
C ASP A 81 -20.60 18.12 0.66
N ASP A 82 -20.99 19.40 0.59
CA ASP A 82 -20.25 20.42 -0.17
C ASP A 82 -18.92 20.80 0.47
N GLN A 83 -18.81 20.78 1.79
CA GLN A 83 -17.52 20.97 2.49
C GLN A 83 -16.57 19.81 2.22
N ILE A 84 -17.11 18.58 2.20
CA ILE A 84 -16.35 17.37 1.88
C ILE A 84 -15.88 17.41 0.42
N LYS A 85 -16.76 17.78 -0.53
CA LYS A 85 -16.40 17.98 -1.94
C LYS A 85 -15.32 19.05 -2.11
N TYR A 86 -15.45 20.19 -1.42
CA TYR A 86 -14.47 21.26 -1.47
C TYR A 86 -13.08 20.78 -1.04
N PHE A 87 -13.00 20.08 0.10
CA PHE A 87 -11.75 19.45 0.54
C PHE A 87 -11.20 18.48 -0.52
N LEU A 88 -12.04 17.62 -1.09
CA LEU A 88 -11.63 16.64 -2.10
C LEU A 88 -11.13 17.27 -3.39
N ILE A 89 -11.73 18.39 -3.82
CA ILE A 89 -11.28 19.16 -4.98
C ILE A 89 -9.88 19.72 -4.72
N ILE A 90 -9.66 20.36 -3.57
CA ILE A 90 -8.33 20.88 -3.20
C ILE A 90 -7.32 19.74 -3.09
N TRP A 91 -7.67 18.65 -2.41
CA TRP A 91 -6.81 17.47 -2.29
C TRP A 91 -6.45 16.91 -3.66
N PHE A 92 -7.41 16.77 -4.58
CA PHE A 92 -7.16 16.27 -5.92
C PHE A 92 -6.21 17.20 -6.71
N PHE A 93 -6.43 18.51 -6.65
CA PHE A 93 -5.50 19.48 -7.27
C PHE A 93 -4.11 19.44 -6.64
N SER A 94 -4.00 19.20 -5.33
CA SER A 94 -2.72 19.03 -4.63
C SER A 94 -1.91 17.82 -5.12
N LEU A 95 -2.53 16.84 -5.79
CA LEU A 95 -1.80 15.68 -6.34
C LEU A 95 -1.02 16.04 -7.61
N PHE A 96 -1.44 17.08 -8.33
CA PHE A 96 -0.75 17.52 -9.55
C PHE A 96 0.57 18.22 -9.24
N THR A 97 0.71 18.85 -8.07
CA THR A 97 1.99 19.45 -7.64
C THR A 97 3.09 18.39 -7.46
N LYS A 98 2.72 17.11 -7.29
CA LYS A 98 3.69 16.00 -7.20
C LYS A 98 4.16 15.48 -8.55
N LEU A 99 3.57 15.96 -9.65
CA LEU A 99 3.99 15.60 -11.00
C LEU A 99 5.13 16.54 -11.42
N PRO A 100 6.29 16.00 -11.84
CA PRO A 100 7.52 16.79 -12.02
C PRO A 100 7.43 17.85 -13.12
N ILE A 101 6.51 17.69 -14.09
CA ILE A 101 6.27 18.67 -15.16
C ILE A 101 5.40 19.81 -14.64
N ILE A 102 4.45 19.50 -13.77
CA ILE A 102 3.42 20.44 -13.32
C ILE A 102 3.90 21.25 -12.10
N ASP A 103 4.72 20.66 -11.24
CA ASP A 103 5.35 21.36 -10.09
C ASP A 103 6.07 22.65 -10.52
N LYS A 104 6.68 22.65 -11.72
CA LYS A 104 7.38 23.82 -12.28
C LYS A 104 6.46 24.91 -12.82
N LEU A 105 5.19 24.60 -13.07
CA LEU A 105 4.22 25.49 -13.73
C LEU A 105 3.21 26.10 -12.76
N ILE A 106 3.06 25.55 -11.56
CA ILE A 106 2.12 26.04 -10.56
C ILE A 106 2.80 27.15 -9.73
N PRO A 107 2.13 28.29 -9.45
CA PRO A 107 2.61 29.27 -8.50
C PRO A 107 2.93 28.61 -7.14
N PRO A 108 3.84 29.16 -6.31
CA PRO A 108 4.25 28.56 -5.03
C PRO A 108 3.17 28.70 -3.94
N ILE A 109 1.95 28.25 -4.23
CA ILE A 109 0.85 28.12 -3.29
C ILE A 109 1.09 26.83 -2.52
N GLU A 110 1.13 26.90 -1.20
CA GLU A 110 1.33 25.74 -0.33
C GLU A 110 0.07 24.87 -0.22
N ILE A 111 -0.35 24.25 -1.34
CA ILE A 111 -1.48 23.30 -1.38
C ILE A 111 -1.05 21.94 -0.76
N SER A 112 0.23 21.77 -0.43
CA SER A 112 0.79 20.58 0.19
C SER A 112 0.13 20.21 1.53
N TYR A 113 -0.40 21.19 2.28
CA TYR A 113 -1.18 20.95 3.51
C TYR A 113 -2.42 20.10 3.28
N PHE A 114 -3.00 20.18 2.09
CA PHE A 114 -4.17 19.41 1.69
C PHE A 114 -3.80 18.10 0.99
N SER A 115 -2.52 17.78 0.84
CA SER A 115 -2.04 16.56 0.18
C SER A 115 -1.93 15.38 1.15
N GLY A 116 -1.45 14.24 0.63
CA GLY A 116 -1.18 13.05 1.43
C GLY A 116 -2.28 12.00 1.38
N TYR A 117 -2.04 10.90 2.10
CA TYR A 117 -2.91 9.72 2.08
C TYR A 117 -4.27 9.94 2.74
N ILE A 118 -4.43 11.04 3.48
CA ILE A 118 -5.66 11.38 4.23
C ILE A 118 -6.88 11.57 3.32
N GLY A 119 -6.67 12.02 2.08
CA GLY A 119 -7.76 12.21 1.13
C GLY A 119 -8.36 10.89 0.63
N TYR A 120 -7.62 9.77 0.65
CA TYR A 120 -8.16 8.47 0.26
C TYR A 120 -9.30 7.99 1.18
N PRO A 121 -9.14 7.94 2.53
CA PRO A 121 -10.24 7.65 3.44
C PRO A 121 -11.41 8.63 3.33
N ILE A 122 -11.15 9.92 3.15
CA ILE A 122 -12.20 10.95 3.02
C ILE A 122 -12.99 10.76 1.72
N LEU A 123 -12.29 10.47 0.62
CA LEU A 123 -12.89 10.16 -0.68
C LEU A 123 -13.74 8.89 -0.58
N GLY A 124 -13.22 7.84 0.05
CA GLY A 124 -13.97 6.61 0.30
C GLY A 124 -15.25 6.88 1.08
N TYR A 125 -15.17 7.64 2.18
CA TYR A 125 -16.33 8.05 2.96
C TYR A 125 -17.37 8.79 2.10
N TYR A 126 -16.94 9.77 1.32
CA TYR A 126 -17.83 10.50 0.41
C TYR A 126 -18.50 9.57 -0.61
N LEU A 127 -17.74 8.69 -1.26
CA LEU A 127 -18.26 7.72 -2.24
C LEU A 127 -19.21 6.70 -1.63
N THR A 128 -19.15 6.42 -0.32
CA THR A 128 -20.16 5.56 0.34
C THR A 128 -21.53 6.23 0.41
N LYS A 129 -21.59 7.55 0.63
CA LYS A 129 -22.85 8.31 0.69
C LYS A 129 -23.47 8.51 -0.68
N VAL A 130 -22.65 8.73 -1.70
CA VAL A 130 -23.13 9.02 -3.05
C VAL A 130 -23.66 7.77 -3.72
N ASN A 131 -24.90 7.83 -4.19
CA ASN A 131 -25.50 6.82 -5.05
C ASN A 131 -25.63 7.39 -6.46
N PHE A 132 -24.72 7.00 -7.34
CA PHE A 132 -24.81 7.35 -8.75
C PHE A 132 -26.04 6.65 -9.35
N ASN A 133 -26.86 7.32 -10.17
CA ASN A 133 -28.04 6.71 -10.82
C ASN A 133 -27.90 6.63 -12.35
N PHE A 134 -26.72 6.23 -12.84
CA PHE A 134 -26.49 6.07 -14.28
C PHE A 134 -26.95 4.70 -14.78
N LYS A 135 -27.45 4.62 -16.02
CA LYS A 135 -27.84 3.33 -16.65
C LYS A 135 -26.67 2.37 -16.88
N LYS A 136 -25.44 2.87 -17.02
CA LYS A 136 -24.23 2.08 -17.35
C LYS A 136 -23.12 2.19 -16.30
N LYS A 137 -23.44 2.21 -15.01
CA LYS A 137 -22.45 2.42 -13.92
C LYS A 137 -21.25 1.49 -14.00
N LYS A 138 -21.48 0.17 -14.21
CA LYS A 138 -20.40 -0.82 -14.31
C LYS A 138 -19.40 -0.49 -15.43
N VAL A 139 -19.89 -0.04 -16.59
CA VAL A 139 -19.04 0.36 -17.72
C VAL A 139 -18.21 1.59 -17.36
N ILE A 140 -18.82 2.58 -16.70
CA ILE A 140 -18.11 3.79 -16.24
C ILE A 140 -17.01 3.40 -15.24
N TYR A 141 -17.30 2.53 -14.27
CA TYR A 141 -16.31 2.13 -13.26
C TYR A 141 -15.15 1.35 -13.90
N LEU A 142 -15.43 0.44 -14.82
CA LEU A 142 -14.39 -0.26 -15.60
C LEU A 142 -13.58 0.71 -16.46
N PHE A 143 -14.23 1.70 -17.08
CA PHE A 143 -13.55 2.73 -17.84
C PHE A 143 -12.59 3.55 -16.96
N LEU A 144 -12.99 3.95 -15.75
CA LEU A 144 -12.10 4.63 -14.79
C LEU A 144 -10.89 3.77 -14.42
N ILE A 145 -11.07 2.46 -14.22
CA ILE A 145 -9.96 1.54 -13.96
C ILE A 145 -8.99 1.52 -15.14
N LEU A 146 -9.52 1.29 -16.35
CA LEU A 146 -8.73 1.16 -17.57
C LEU A 146 -7.98 2.45 -17.92
N ILE A 147 -8.65 3.60 -17.85
CA ILE A 147 -8.02 4.88 -18.20
C ILE A 147 -6.88 5.23 -17.23
N GLY A 148 -7.03 5.00 -15.93
CA GLY A 148 -5.96 5.26 -14.96
C GLY A 148 -4.77 4.33 -15.15
N ILE A 149 -5.00 3.03 -15.46
CA ILE A 149 -3.94 2.08 -15.80
C ILE A 149 -3.24 2.51 -17.09
N LEU A 150 -3.99 2.87 -18.13
CA LEU A 150 -3.44 3.29 -19.42
C LEU A 150 -2.61 4.57 -19.30
N ILE A 151 -3.05 5.56 -18.52
CA ILE A 151 -2.24 6.74 -18.19
C ILE A 151 -0.94 6.33 -17.50
N THR A 152 -1.01 5.41 -16.54
CA THR A 152 0.19 4.92 -15.83
C THR A 152 1.18 4.30 -16.80
N ILE A 153 0.73 3.42 -17.70
CA ILE A 153 1.58 2.74 -18.69
C ILE A 153 2.19 3.75 -19.67
N LEU A 154 1.34 4.55 -20.34
CA LEU A 154 1.80 5.46 -21.39
C LEU A 154 2.69 6.57 -20.83
N ALA A 155 2.29 7.20 -19.72
CA ALA A 155 3.06 8.29 -19.15
C ALA A 155 4.41 7.81 -18.58
N THR A 156 4.45 6.62 -17.98
CA THR A 156 5.71 5.97 -17.57
C THR A 156 6.59 5.69 -18.78
N PHE A 157 6.03 5.13 -19.86
CA PHE A 157 6.77 4.82 -21.08
C PHE A 157 7.41 6.07 -21.69
N PHE A 158 6.62 7.12 -21.94
CA PHE A 158 7.12 8.36 -22.52
C PHE A 158 8.15 9.06 -21.62
N MET A 159 7.93 9.11 -20.30
CA MET A 159 8.89 9.74 -19.39
C MET A 159 10.18 8.93 -19.24
N THR A 160 10.10 7.60 -19.30
CA THR A 160 11.27 6.73 -19.28
C THR A 160 12.13 6.96 -20.53
N GLN A 161 11.48 7.05 -21.70
CA GLN A 161 12.16 7.39 -22.96
C GLN A 161 12.80 8.78 -22.88
N TYR A 162 12.05 9.80 -22.45
CA TYR A 162 12.55 11.17 -22.35
C TYR A 162 13.74 11.32 -21.39
N LYS A 163 13.73 10.62 -20.24
CA LYS A 163 14.80 10.71 -19.24
C LYS A 163 15.99 9.79 -19.51
N GLY A 164 15.89 8.88 -20.49
CA GLY A 164 16.91 7.86 -20.75
C GLY A 164 17.11 6.86 -19.60
N LYS A 165 16.22 6.85 -18.61
CA LYS A 165 16.23 5.94 -17.46
C LYS A 165 14.81 5.67 -16.99
N PHE A 166 14.59 4.50 -16.41
CA PHE A 166 13.29 4.11 -15.88
C PHE A 166 12.73 5.17 -14.93
N TYR A 167 11.51 5.61 -15.20
CA TYR A 167 10.80 6.61 -14.41
C TYR A 167 9.50 6.02 -13.87
N ASP A 168 9.45 5.79 -12.55
CA ASP A 168 8.36 5.14 -11.84
C ASP A 168 7.38 6.12 -11.16
N GLY A 169 7.52 7.43 -11.38
CA GLY A 169 6.74 8.42 -10.64
C GLY A 169 5.21 8.32 -10.82
N PHE A 170 4.73 7.78 -11.95
CA PHE A 170 3.29 7.55 -12.16
C PHE A 170 2.74 6.33 -11.41
N TYR A 171 3.59 5.48 -10.85
CA TYR A 171 3.17 4.41 -9.94
C TYR A 171 2.92 4.93 -8.51
N ASN A 172 3.30 6.17 -8.21
CA ASN A 172 3.13 6.74 -6.87
C ASN A 172 1.63 6.83 -6.51
N TYR A 173 1.29 6.39 -5.31
CA TYR A 173 -0.07 6.39 -4.80
C TYR A 173 -0.71 7.79 -4.76
N LEU A 174 0.07 8.87 -4.64
CA LEU A 174 -0.45 10.23 -4.58
C LEU A 174 -0.46 10.90 -5.95
N THR A 175 -0.93 10.18 -6.97
CA THR A 175 -1.06 10.67 -8.35
C THR A 175 -2.50 10.59 -8.84
N PRO A 176 -2.94 11.50 -9.73
CA PRO A 176 -4.31 11.51 -10.24
C PRO A 176 -4.74 10.20 -10.92
N ASN A 177 -3.85 9.57 -11.69
CA ASN A 177 -4.12 8.30 -12.37
C ASN A 177 -4.42 7.17 -11.37
N VAL A 178 -3.64 7.05 -10.28
CA VAL A 178 -3.89 6.04 -9.25
C VAL A 178 -5.18 6.34 -8.48
N VAL A 179 -5.52 7.62 -8.23
CA VAL A 179 -6.81 8.00 -7.63
C VAL A 179 -7.97 7.59 -8.54
N ILE A 180 -7.90 7.86 -9.85
CA ILE A 180 -8.95 7.48 -10.80
C ILE A 180 -9.17 5.97 -10.81
N THR A 181 -8.10 5.17 -10.89
CA THR A 181 -8.18 3.71 -10.79
C THR A 181 -8.79 3.26 -9.46
N SER A 182 -8.41 3.92 -8.36
CA SER A 182 -8.94 3.61 -7.01
C SER A 182 -10.43 3.90 -6.88
N ILE A 183 -10.92 5.01 -7.46
CA ILE A 183 -12.36 5.33 -7.50
C ILE A 183 -13.13 4.24 -8.24
N GLY A 184 -12.66 3.87 -9.44
CA GLY A 184 -13.29 2.84 -10.25
C GLY A 184 -13.35 1.49 -9.54
N LEU A 185 -12.24 1.06 -8.92
CA LEU A 185 -12.20 -0.16 -8.11
C LEU A 185 -13.14 -0.07 -6.91
N PHE A 186 -13.08 1.01 -6.14
CA PHE A 186 -13.91 1.18 -4.94
C PHE A 186 -15.41 1.10 -5.27
N LEU A 187 -15.86 1.80 -6.31
CA LEU A 187 -17.26 1.82 -6.72
C LEU A 187 -17.71 0.47 -7.30
N LEU A 188 -16.83 -0.24 -8.01
CA LEU A 188 -17.11 -1.57 -8.52
C LEU A 188 -17.30 -2.57 -7.37
N PHE A 189 -16.46 -2.49 -6.32
CA PHE A 189 -16.65 -3.30 -5.11
C PHE A 189 -17.90 -2.90 -4.34
N LYS A 190 -18.17 -1.60 -4.16
CA LYS A 190 -19.34 -1.08 -3.45
C LYS A 190 -20.66 -1.55 -4.08
N ASP A 191 -20.79 -1.41 -5.40
CA ASP A 191 -22.10 -1.54 -6.07
C ASP A 191 -22.35 -2.95 -6.64
N PHE A 192 -21.29 -3.70 -7.01
CA PHE A 192 -21.45 -4.93 -7.81
C PHE A 192 -20.83 -6.19 -7.20
N ILE A 193 -19.87 -6.08 -6.29
CA ILE A 193 -19.21 -7.26 -5.70
C ILE A 193 -19.79 -7.55 -4.33
N LYS A 194 -20.39 -8.73 -4.18
CA LYS A 194 -20.76 -9.30 -2.88
C LYS A 194 -19.80 -10.42 -2.53
N ILE A 195 -19.11 -10.31 -1.40
CA ILE A 195 -18.12 -11.30 -0.95
C ILE A 195 -18.82 -12.31 -0.04
N ASN A 196 -19.09 -13.51 -0.55
CA ASN A 196 -19.70 -14.63 0.20
C ASN A 196 -18.81 -15.88 0.25
N SER A 197 -17.53 -15.78 -0.12
CA SER A 197 -16.62 -16.92 -0.15
C SER A 197 -15.81 -17.05 1.15
N ASN A 198 -15.86 -18.24 1.77
CA ASN A 198 -15.06 -18.57 2.95
C ASN A 198 -13.56 -18.44 2.69
N ILE A 199 -13.10 -18.70 1.47
CA ILE A 199 -11.69 -18.54 1.08
C ILE A 199 -11.28 -17.07 1.17
N ILE A 200 -12.11 -16.17 0.61
CA ILE A 200 -11.84 -14.73 0.63
C ILE A 200 -11.86 -14.21 2.07
N LEU A 201 -12.82 -14.66 2.89
CA LEU A 201 -12.88 -14.30 4.31
C LEU A 201 -11.65 -14.79 5.08
N THR A 202 -11.18 -16.00 4.79
CA THR A 202 -9.97 -16.55 5.41
C THR A 202 -8.72 -15.76 5.02
N LEU A 203 -8.54 -15.47 3.72
CA LEU A 203 -7.45 -14.62 3.23
C LEU A 203 -7.51 -13.21 3.82
N SER A 204 -8.72 -12.65 3.97
CA SER A 204 -8.92 -11.34 4.59
C SER A 204 -8.45 -11.32 6.04
N ASN A 205 -8.74 -12.37 6.81
CA ASN A 205 -8.29 -12.48 8.20
C ASN A 205 -6.77 -12.50 8.35
N TYR A 206 -6.04 -13.09 7.40
CA TYR A 206 -4.57 -13.19 7.42
C TYR A 206 -3.86 -12.11 6.59
N SER A 207 -4.61 -11.19 5.96
CA SER A 207 -4.07 -10.21 5.01
C SER A 207 -2.92 -9.36 5.56
N TYR A 208 -3.00 -8.96 6.84
CA TYR A 208 -1.94 -8.18 7.47
C TYR A 208 -0.65 -8.99 7.66
N GLY A 209 -0.75 -10.23 8.13
CA GLY A 209 0.39 -11.14 8.23
C GLY A 209 1.01 -11.47 6.88
N ILE A 210 0.17 -11.74 5.87
CA ILE A 210 0.61 -12.00 4.50
C ILE A 210 1.41 -10.80 3.98
N TYR A 211 0.90 -9.58 4.21
CA TYR A 211 1.61 -8.36 3.87
C TYR A 211 2.97 -8.22 4.58
N LEU A 212 3.13 -8.69 5.82
CA LEU A 212 4.44 -8.67 6.49
C LEU A 212 5.39 -9.76 5.96
N ALA A 213 4.86 -10.93 5.61
CA ALA A 213 5.64 -12.10 5.22
C ALA A 213 6.08 -12.09 3.74
N HIS A 214 5.30 -11.48 2.85
CA HIS A 214 5.44 -11.75 1.41
C HIS A 214 6.80 -11.36 0.80
N ILE A 215 7.48 -10.29 1.26
CA ILE A 215 8.81 -9.95 0.72
C ILE A 215 9.85 -11.01 1.09
N PHE A 216 9.78 -11.56 2.30
CA PHE A 216 10.61 -12.69 2.68
C PHE A 216 10.34 -13.91 1.78
N VAL A 217 9.08 -14.23 1.52
CA VAL A 217 8.70 -15.33 0.60
C VAL A 217 9.17 -15.05 -0.83
N MET A 218 9.02 -13.82 -1.34
CA MET A 218 9.53 -13.45 -2.67
C MET A 218 11.05 -13.62 -2.76
N ALA A 219 11.80 -13.20 -1.74
CA ALA A 219 13.25 -13.40 -1.70
C ALA A 219 13.65 -14.89 -1.68
N MET A 220 12.87 -15.75 -1.02
CA MET A 220 13.07 -17.21 -1.06
C MET A 220 12.78 -17.77 -2.46
N LEU A 221 11.67 -17.39 -3.08
CA LEU A 221 11.31 -17.82 -4.43
C LEU A 221 12.38 -17.40 -5.45
N GLU A 222 12.89 -16.17 -5.34
CA GLU A 222 13.96 -15.68 -6.21
C GLU A 222 15.24 -16.52 -6.07
N LYS A 223 15.63 -16.91 -4.85
CA LYS A 223 16.77 -17.81 -4.61
C LYS A 223 16.55 -19.21 -5.22
N LEU A 224 15.30 -19.66 -5.34
CA LEU A 224 14.94 -20.90 -6.02
C LEU A 224 14.85 -20.75 -7.55
N GLY A 225 15.20 -19.57 -8.09
CA GLY A 225 15.11 -19.26 -9.52
C GLY A 225 13.70 -18.90 -9.99
N ILE A 226 12.75 -18.72 -9.08
CA ILE A 226 11.35 -18.37 -9.39
C ILE A 226 11.18 -16.86 -9.20
N SER A 227 11.44 -16.09 -10.26
CA SER A 227 11.28 -14.62 -10.29
C SER A 227 10.42 -14.16 -11.48
N TYR A 228 10.09 -12.87 -11.57
CA TYR A 228 9.33 -12.35 -12.72
C TYR A 228 10.00 -12.60 -14.09
N THR A 229 11.28 -13.00 -14.13
CA THR A 229 12.04 -13.32 -15.35
C THR A 229 12.23 -14.82 -15.59
N PHE A 230 11.74 -15.72 -14.72
CA PHE A 230 12.00 -17.16 -14.88
C PHE A 230 11.34 -17.74 -16.15
N ILE A 231 10.20 -17.17 -16.56
CA ILE A 231 9.47 -17.40 -17.81
C ILE A 231 9.03 -16.03 -18.34
N ASN A 232 8.39 -15.98 -19.52
CA ASN A 232 7.66 -14.82 -20.00
C ASN A 232 6.87 -14.11 -18.86
N PRO A 233 7.10 -12.81 -18.60
CA PRO A 233 6.50 -12.08 -17.48
C PRO A 233 4.97 -12.14 -17.41
N ILE A 234 4.28 -12.31 -18.53
CA ILE A 234 2.81 -12.45 -18.58
C ILE A 234 2.35 -13.67 -17.77
N ILE A 235 3.15 -14.73 -17.75
CA ILE A 235 2.90 -15.97 -16.99
C ILE A 235 3.68 -15.95 -15.66
N GLY A 236 4.94 -15.52 -15.71
CA GLY A 236 5.84 -15.50 -14.55
C GLY A 236 5.30 -14.66 -13.40
N ILE A 237 4.75 -13.47 -13.67
CA ILE A 237 4.22 -12.57 -12.63
C ILE A 237 2.98 -13.18 -11.94
N PRO A 238 1.94 -13.66 -12.65
CA PRO A 238 0.82 -14.34 -11.99
C PRO A 238 1.25 -15.57 -11.19
N VAL A 239 2.13 -16.41 -11.75
CA VAL A 239 2.59 -17.64 -11.07
C VAL A 239 3.34 -17.31 -9.78
N THR A 240 4.34 -16.42 -9.85
CA THR A 240 5.08 -15.97 -8.67
C THR A 240 4.16 -15.32 -7.63
N SER A 241 3.16 -14.54 -8.05
CA SER A 241 2.20 -13.90 -7.16
C SER A 241 1.31 -14.92 -6.44
N ILE A 242 0.79 -15.92 -7.15
CA ILE A 242 -0.05 -16.99 -6.57
C ILE A 242 0.78 -17.84 -5.60
N LEU A 243 2.00 -18.22 -5.98
CA LEU A 243 2.91 -18.96 -5.10
C LEU A 243 3.23 -18.16 -3.85
N CYS A 244 3.59 -16.89 -4.01
CA CYS A 244 3.89 -15.99 -2.89
C CYS A 244 2.69 -15.84 -1.95
N LEU A 245 1.48 -15.61 -2.48
CA LEU A 245 0.26 -15.52 -1.69
C LEU A 245 -0.02 -16.82 -0.93
N THR A 246 0.11 -17.97 -1.60
CA THR A 246 -0.17 -19.28 -1.01
C THR A 246 0.82 -19.59 0.11
N ILE A 247 2.12 -19.48 -0.15
CA ILE A 247 3.17 -19.75 0.82
C ILE A 247 3.08 -18.77 1.99
N SER A 248 2.87 -17.48 1.73
CA SER A 248 2.70 -16.47 2.79
C SER A 248 1.49 -16.79 3.67
N THR A 249 0.38 -17.21 3.06
CA THR A 249 -0.83 -17.61 3.80
C THR A 249 -0.55 -18.83 4.67
N LEU A 250 0.16 -19.84 4.16
CA LEU A 250 0.53 -21.04 4.92
C LEU A 250 1.47 -20.73 6.09
N ILE A 251 2.47 -19.87 5.89
CA ILE A 251 3.37 -19.41 6.95
C ILE A 251 2.57 -18.71 8.05
N VAL A 252 1.72 -17.74 7.68
CA VAL A 252 0.94 -16.96 8.64
C VAL A 252 -0.07 -17.83 9.38
N TRP A 253 -0.74 -18.76 8.67
CA TRP A 253 -1.64 -19.74 9.26
C TRP A 253 -0.92 -20.67 10.24
N GLY A 254 0.28 -21.15 9.88
CA GLY A 254 1.13 -21.95 10.75
C GLY A 254 1.53 -21.19 12.01
N ILE A 255 1.98 -19.93 11.87
CA ILE A 255 2.28 -19.06 13.01
C ILE A 255 1.04 -18.89 13.90
N ASN A 256 -0.13 -18.62 13.31
CA ASN A 256 -1.37 -18.40 14.05
C ASN A 256 -1.84 -19.62 14.86
N SER A 257 -1.39 -20.82 14.50
CA SER A 257 -1.76 -22.07 15.16
C SER A 257 -1.03 -22.29 16.49
N PHE A 258 0.01 -21.50 16.79
CA PHE A 258 0.73 -21.56 18.08
C PHE A 258 0.02 -20.77 19.21
N PRO A 259 0.28 -21.09 20.50
CA PRO A 259 -0.41 -20.48 21.65
C PRO A 259 -0.34 -18.94 21.71
N PHE A 260 0.78 -18.35 21.25
CA PHE A 260 0.97 -16.89 21.14
C PHE A 260 0.93 -16.38 19.69
N GLY A 261 0.66 -17.29 18.74
CA GLY A 261 0.67 -17.05 17.30
C GLY A 261 -0.23 -15.93 16.84
N LYS A 262 -1.40 -15.78 17.48
CA LYS A 262 -2.40 -14.74 17.21
C LYS A 262 -1.87 -13.31 17.36
N TYR A 263 -0.85 -13.09 18.19
CA TYR A 263 -0.25 -11.77 18.40
C TYR A 263 0.85 -11.45 17.38
N ILE A 264 1.28 -12.45 16.60
CA ILE A 264 2.42 -12.39 15.69
C ILE A 264 1.97 -12.51 14.22
N ALA A 265 0.92 -13.30 13.98
CA ALA A 265 0.36 -13.57 12.66
C ALA A 265 -0.37 -12.36 12.04
N GLY A 266 -0.81 -11.37 12.83
CA GLY A 266 -1.56 -10.20 12.35
C GLY A 266 -3.08 -10.33 12.44
#